data_AF-A0A917RDQ2-F1
#
_entry.id   AF-A0A917RDQ2-F1
#
_cell.length_a   1.000
_cell.length_b   1.000
_cell.length_c   1.000
_cell.angle_alpha   90.00
_cell.angle_beta   90.00
_cell.angle_gamma   90.00
#
_symmetry.space_group_name_H-M   'P 1'
#
loop_
_entity.id
_entity.type
_entity.pdbx_description
1 polymer ?
#
loop_
_entity_poly.entity_id
_entity_poly.type
_entity_poly.pdbx_seq_one_letter_code
_entity_poly.pdbx_strand_id
1 'polypeptide(L)'
;MTDIVEAAWHKILTTAGEPTRPVGVPLLEPFTELVRVAYAEPLLRQLFPWTGMWELHFSRCTEFRPTWDIPYVGTRKDGRYYVEGPLRMQRIGETDDAQGAVAMVIERLPPGCGPAFVGTAEELAAYERTRDTR
;
A
#
# COMPACT_ATOMS: atom_id res chain seq x y z
N MET A 1 -4.39 -23.39 1.20
CA MET A 1 -5.07 -22.12 0.94
C MET A 1 -3.99 -21.08 0.71
N THR A 2 -3.89 -20.54 -0.50
CA THR A 2 -2.92 -19.48 -0.80
C THR A 2 -3.36 -18.24 -0.04
N ASP A 3 -2.47 -17.69 0.78
CA ASP A 3 -2.68 -16.37 1.38
C ASP A 3 -2.76 -15.35 0.24
N ILE A 4 -3.96 -14.80 0.03
CA ILE A 4 -4.26 -13.87 -1.07
C ILE A 4 -3.47 -12.57 -0.94
N VAL A 5 -3.16 -12.15 0.28
CA VAL A 5 -2.38 -10.94 0.57
C VAL A 5 -0.93 -11.17 0.17
N GLU A 6 -0.33 -12.28 0.62
CA GLU A 6 1.03 -12.63 0.21
C GLU A 6 1.12 -12.82 -1.31
N ALA A 7 0.14 -13.46 -1.94
CA ALA A 7 0.13 -13.62 -3.39
C ALA A 7 0.10 -12.27 -4.13
N ALA A 8 -0.65 -11.29 -3.64
CA ALA A 8 -0.67 -9.94 -4.20
C ALA A 8 0.68 -9.21 -4.04
N TRP A 9 1.31 -9.31 -2.87
CA TRP A 9 2.66 -8.78 -2.63
C TRP A 9 3.69 -9.38 -3.59
N HIS A 10 3.72 -10.72 -3.71
CA HIS A 10 4.66 -11.41 -4.60
C HIS A 10 4.46 -11.04 -6.06
N LYS A 11 3.21 -10.85 -6.50
CA LYS A 11 2.90 -10.36 -7.84
C LYS A 11 3.53 -8.98 -8.08
N ILE A 12 3.34 -8.04 -7.16
CA ILE A 12 3.90 -6.68 -7.29
C ILE A 12 5.43 -6.71 -7.25
N LEU A 13 6.04 -7.46 -6.33
CA LEU A 13 7.50 -7.61 -6.24
C LEU A 13 8.11 -8.18 -7.53
N THR A 14 7.45 -9.18 -8.11
CA THR A 14 7.89 -9.80 -9.38
C THR A 14 7.79 -8.78 -10.52
N THR A 15 6.64 -8.11 -10.66
CA THR A 15 6.41 -7.12 -11.72
C THR A 15 7.27 -5.86 -11.58
N ALA A 16 7.60 -5.44 -10.35
CA ALA A 16 8.55 -4.35 -10.10
C ALA A 16 9.98 -4.77 -10.43
N GLY A 17 10.35 -6.03 -10.16
CA GLY A 17 11.68 -6.59 -10.43
C GLY A 17 11.92 -7.10 -11.85
N GLU A 18 10.92 -7.07 -12.75
CA GLU A 18 11.04 -7.58 -14.12
C GLU A 18 12.04 -6.77 -14.96
N PRO A 19 13.15 -7.38 -15.43
CA PRO A 19 14.21 -6.69 -16.17
C PRO A 19 13.84 -6.29 -17.61
N THR A 20 12.65 -6.67 -18.10
CA THR A 20 12.19 -6.47 -19.49
C THR A 20 11.52 -5.13 -19.74
N ARG A 21 11.46 -4.23 -18.75
CA ARG A 21 10.93 -2.87 -18.95
C ARG A 21 11.97 -1.99 -19.66
N PRO A 22 11.53 -1.05 -20.52
CA PRO A 22 12.46 -0.22 -21.29
C PRO A 22 13.40 0.52 -20.35
N VAL A 23 14.70 0.36 -20.59
CA VAL A 23 15.77 1.10 -19.90
C VAL A 23 15.48 2.60 -20.01
N GLY A 24 15.44 3.31 -18.88
CA GLY A 24 15.20 4.75 -18.84
C GLY A 24 13.81 5.20 -18.38
N VAL A 25 13.04 4.37 -17.68
CA VAL A 25 11.84 4.83 -16.94
C VAL A 25 12.28 5.38 -15.57
N PRO A 26 12.28 6.71 -15.34
CA PRO A 26 12.88 7.31 -14.12
C PRO A 26 12.16 6.92 -12.82
N LEU A 27 10.96 6.35 -12.92
CA LEU A 27 10.12 5.95 -11.79
C LEU A 27 10.35 4.50 -11.35
N LEU A 28 10.97 3.67 -12.20
CA LEU A 28 11.03 2.22 -11.96
C LEU A 28 11.89 1.87 -10.76
N GLU A 29 13.09 2.46 -10.65
CA GLU A 29 14.01 2.20 -9.55
C GLU A 29 13.45 2.67 -8.21
N PRO A 30 12.99 3.93 -8.04
CA PRO A 30 12.34 4.36 -6.81
C PRO A 30 11.11 3.52 -6.46
N PHE A 31 10.31 3.15 -7.46
CA PHE A 31 9.12 2.33 -7.20
C PHE A 31 9.46 0.92 -6.72
N THR A 32 10.51 0.33 -7.29
CA THR A 32 10.99 -0.99 -6.87
C THR A 32 11.54 -0.96 -5.45
N GLU A 33 12.28 0.08 -5.10
CA GLU A 33 12.75 0.33 -3.73
C GLU A 33 11.58 0.47 -2.76
N LEU A 34 10.61 1.34 -3.07
CA LEU A 34 9.40 1.54 -2.28
C LEU A 34 8.65 0.23 -1.99
N VAL A 35 8.42 -0.60 -3.01
CA VAL A 35 7.73 -1.88 -2.85
C VAL A 35 8.51 -2.81 -1.90
N ARG A 36 9.84 -2.87 -2.00
CA ARG A 36 10.67 -3.71 -1.12
C ARG A 36 10.64 -3.23 0.32
N VAL A 37 10.76 -1.93 0.53
CA VAL A 37 10.70 -1.31 1.87
C VAL A 37 9.34 -1.53 2.50
N ALA A 38 8.25 -1.28 1.77
CA ALA A 38 6.90 -1.51 2.26
C ALA A 38 6.62 -3.00 2.57
N TYR A 39 7.14 -3.93 1.77
CA TYR A 39 7.01 -5.36 2.02
C TYR A 39 7.78 -5.83 3.26
N ALA A 40 8.91 -5.20 3.58
CA ALA A 40 9.70 -5.52 4.77
C ALA A 40 8.98 -5.13 6.08
N GLU A 41 8.06 -4.17 6.02
CA GLU A 41 7.30 -3.70 7.17
C GLU A 41 6.12 -4.63 7.52
N PRO A 42 6.13 -5.30 8.70
CA PRO A 42 5.11 -6.29 9.04
C PRO A 42 3.68 -5.74 9.05
N LEU A 43 3.50 -4.48 9.50
CA LEU A 43 2.20 -3.83 9.58
C LEU A 43 1.58 -3.57 8.20
N LEU A 44 2.41 -3.33 7.18
CA LEU A 44 1.95 -3.11 5.81
C LEU A 44 1.86 -4.42 5.03
N ARG A 45 2.78 -5.37 5.28
CA ARG A 45 2.79 -6.69 4.63
C ARG A 45 1.50 -7.48 4.86
N GLN A 46 0.85 -7.30 6.00
CA GLN A 46 -0.43 -7.94 6.30
C GLN A 46 -1.64 -7.27 5.60
N LEU A 47 -1.45 -6.11 4.98
CA LEU A 47 -2.49 -5.38 4.24
C LEU A 47 -2.49 -5.78 2.78
N PHE A 48 -3.65 -5.67 2.12
CA PHE A 48 -3.77 -6.01 0.71
C PHE A 48 -3.16 -4.89 -0.15
N PRO A 49 -2.07 -5.16 -0.88
CA PRO A 49 -1.41 -4.15 -1.69
C PRO A 49 -2.03 -4.09 -3.08
N TRP A 50 -2.05 -2.90 -3.66
CA TRP A 50 -2.32 -2.74 -5.08
C TRP A 50 -1.58 -1.53 -5.63
N THR A 51 -1.36 -1.51 -6.94
CA THR A 51 -0.51 -0.49 -7.58
C THR A 51 -1.20 0.11 -8.79
N GLY A 52 -0.99 1.41 -9.01
CA GLY A 52 -1.45 2.12 -10.20
C GLY A 52 -0.71 3.44 -10.36
N MET A 53 -0.42 3.89 -11.59
CA MET A 53 0.26 5.17 -11.85
C MET A 53 1.59 5.39 -11.07
N TRP A 54 2.35 4.31 -10.80
CA TRP A 54 3.56 4.34 -9.95
C TRP A 54 3.31 4.72 -8.48
N GLU A 55 2.10 4.46 -8.01
CA GLU A 55 1.65 4.55 -6.63
C GLU A 55 1.47 3.15 -6.04
N LEU A 56 1.86 3.01 -4.77
CA LEU A 56 1.62 1.84 -3.95
C LEU A 56 0.53 2.18 -2.93
N HIS A 57 -0.57 1.43 -2.99
CA HIS A 57 -1.76 1.60 -2.17
C HIS A 57 -1.98 0.39 -1.27
N PHE A 58 -2.66 0.62 -0.15
CA PHE A 58 -2.98 -0.40 0.85
C PHE A 58 -4.48 -0.44 1.11
N SER A 59 -5.01 -1.65 1.24
CA SER A 59 -6.42 -1.89 1.57
C SER A 59 -6.51 -2.83 2.76
N ARG A 60 -7.51 -2.58 3.62
CA ARG A 60 -7.85 -3.45 4.75
C ARG A 60 -8.77 -4.61 4.33
N CYS A 61 -9.18 -4.67 3.07
CA CYS A 61 -9.97 -5.76 2.50
C CYS A 61 -9.38 -6.27 1.18
N THR A 62 -9.64 -7.53 0.84
CA THR A 62 -9.00 -8.20 -0.31
C THR A 62 -9.82 -8.18 -1.59
N GLU A 63 -11.13 -7.91 -1.51
CA GLU A 63 -12.02 -7.93 -2.68
C GLU A 63 -12.21 -6.56 -3.36
N PHE A 64 -12.97 -6.56 -4.46
CA PHE A 64 -13.26 -5.38 -5.26
C PHE A 64 -13.91 -4.26 -4.44
N ARG A 65 -13.55 -3.01 -4.76
CA ARG A 65 -13.73 -1.81 -3.92
C ARG A 65 -12.86 -1.85 -2.65
N PRO A 66 -11.55 -1.59 -2.80
CA PRO A 66 -10.65 -1.53 -1.66
C PRO A 66 -11.08 -0.44 -0.68
N THR A 67 -10.64 -0.56 0.57
CA THR A 67 -10.76 0.56 1.51
C THR A 67 -9.89 1.72 1.04
N TRP A 68 -10.42 2.93 1.21
CA TRP A 68 -9.71 4.19 0.94
C TRP A 68 -9.59 4.97 2.23
N ASP A 69 -8.96 4.37 3.23
CA ASP A 69 -8.76 4.94 4.57
C ASP A 69 -7.30 4.89 5.03
N ILE A 70 -6.41 4.31 4.23
CA ILE A 70 -4.96 4.29 4.46
C ILE A 70 -4.28 5.20 3.43
N PRO A 71 -3.30 6.03 3.83
CA PRO A 71 -2.49 6.79 2.88
C PRO A 71 -1.73 5.89 1.89
N TYR A 72 -1.44 6.44 0.72
CA TYR A 72 -0.64 5.76 -0.29
C TYR A 72 0.65 6.53 -0.57
N VAL A 73 1.62 5.83 -1.15
CA VAL A 73 2.91 6.41 -1.54
C VAL A 73 3.02 6.42 -3.05
N GLY A 74 3.34 7.56 -3.64
CA GLY A 74 3.66 7.69 -5.05
C GLY A 74 5.11 8.07 -5.29
N THR A 75 5.62 7.69 -6.45
CA THR A 75 6.98 8.03 -6.88
C THR A 75 6.97 9.18 -7.87
N ARG A 76 7.99 10.05 -7.79
CA ARG A 76 8.17 11.20 -8.67
C ARG A 76 9.37 10.99 -9.59
N LYS A 77 9.32 11.66 -10.75
CA LYS A 77 10.36 11.55 -11.79
C LYS A 77 11.74 12.03 -11.35
N ASP A 78 11.80 12.82 -10.28
CA ASP A 78 13.02 13.31 -9.65
C ASP A 78 13.56 12.36 -8.57
N GLY A 79 12.99 11.16 -8.44
CA GLY A 79 13.40 10.13 -7.48
C GLY A 79 12.77 10.26 -6.09
N ARG A 80 12.03 11.34 -5.82
CA ARG A 80 11.38 11.56 -4.53
C ARG A 80 10.06 10.80 -4.41
N TYR A 81 9.63 10.62 -3.17
CA TYR A 81 8.37 10.01 -2.78
C TYR A 81 7.40 11.10 -2.28
N TYR A 82 6.12 10.91 -2.56
CA TYR A 82 5.06 11.69 -1.94
C TYR A 82 4.08 10.76 -1.23
N VAL A 83 3.52 11.24 -0.13
CA VAL A 83 2.48 10.54 0.62
C VAL A 83 1.21 11.36 0.57
N GLU A 84 0.15 10.75 0.08
CA GLU A 84 -1.16 11.37 -0.04
C GLU A 84 -2.20 10.58 0.74
N GLY A 85 -3.11 11.33 1.34
CA GLY A 85 -4.20 10.79 2.11
C GLY A 85 -5.21 10.07 1.22
N PRO A 86 -6.12 9.31 1.84
CA PRO A 86 -6.92 8.32 1.13
C PRO A 86 -7.88 8.91 0.08
N LEU A 87 -8.27 10.19 0.24
CA LEU A 87 -9.11 10.92 -0.71
C LEU A 87 -8.33 11.67 -1.81
N ARG A 88 -7.00 11.48 -1.92
CA ARG A 88 -6.08 12.22 -2.83
C ARG A 88 -6.06 13.75 -2.67
N MET A 89 -6.90 14.30 -1.79
CA MET A 89 -7.02 15.74 -1.56
C MET A 89 -6.18 16.23 -0.37
N GLN A 90 -5.56 15.31 0.36
CA GLN A 90 -4.77 15.63 1.56
C GLN A 90 -3.32 15.24 1.31
N ARG A 91 -2.47 16.21 0.98
CA ARG A 91 -1.02 15.96 0.94
C ARG A 91 -0.52 15.78 2.37
N ILE A 92 0.10 14.63 2.65
CA ILE A 92 0.70 14.35 3.97
C ILE A 92 2.14 14.86 3.99
N GLY A 93 2.91 14.57 2.95
CA GLY A 93 4.31 14.98 2.86
C GLY A 93 5.01 14.53 1.59
N GLU A 94 6.27 14.94 1.46
CA GLU A 94 7.23 14.45 0.47
C GLU A 94 8.54 14.10 1.19
N THR A 95 9.28 13.16 0.64
CA THR A 95 10.59 12.74 1.16
C THR A 95 11.43 12.17 0.01
N ASP A 96 12.74 12.20 0.17
CA ASP A 96 13.72 11.57 -0.69
C ASP A 96 14.01 10.11 -0.33
N ASP A 97 13.39 9.59 0.73
CA ASP A 97 13.63 8.25 1.27
C ASP A 97 12.36 7.38 1.29
N ALA A 98 12.48 6.15 0.81
CA ALA A 98 11.38 5.20 0.79
C ALA A 98 10.93 4.81 2.21
N GLN A 99 11.87 4.68 3.14
CA GLN A 99 11.59 4.35 4.54
C GLN A 99 10.83 5.49 5.21
N GLY A 100 11.26 6.73 5.00
CA GLY A 100 10.53 7.93 5.43
C GLY A 100 9.10 7.96 4.90
N ALA A 101 8.87 7.61 3.63
CA ALA A 101 7.54 7.61 3.05
C ALA A 101 6.64 6.53 3.67
N VAL A 102 7.19 5.33 3.87
CA VAL A 102 6.50 4.22 4.54
C VAL A 102 6.18 4.54 6.00
N ALA A 103 7.10 5.18 6.73
CA ALA A 103 6.86 5.62 8.10
C ALA A 103 5.67 6.59 8.18
N MET A 104 5.55 7.55 7.25
CA MET A 104 4.41 8.47 7.22
C MET A 104 3.06 7.76 7.03
N VAL A 105 3.03 6.64 6.29
CA VAL A 105 1.83 5.79 6.14
C VAL A 105 1.53 5.08 7.45
N ILE A 106 2.54 4.44 8.07
CA ILE A 106 2.40 3.67 9.31
C ILE A 106 1.87 4.55 10.45
N GLU A 107 2.39 5.76 10.61
CA GLU A 107 1.94 6.76 11.60
C GLU A 107 0.46 7.14 11.47
N ARG A 108 -0.13 6.90 10.30
CA ARG A 108 -1.51 7.29 9.96
C ARG A 108 -2.42 6.09 9.70
N LEU A 109 -1.97 4.88 10.03
CA LEU A 109 -2.83 3.70 9.98
C LEU A 109 -4.03 3.88 10.91
N PRO A 110 -5.22 3.41 10.51
CA PRO A 110 -6.38 3.39 11.41
C PRO A 110 -6.06 2.67 12.72
N PRO A 111 -6.59 3.13 13.88
CA PRO A 111 -6.42 2.42 15.14
C PRO A 111 -6.89 0.96 15.02
N GLY A 112 -6.09 0.03 15.53
CA GLY A 112 -6.42 -1.40 15.45
C GLY A 112 -6.30 -2.01 14.05
N CYS A 113 -5.60 -1.36 13.12
CA CYS A 113 -5.30 -1.91 11.79
C CYS A 113 -4.54 -3.23 11.90
N GLY A 114 -5.24 -4.33 11.63
CA GLY A 114 -4.72 -5.69 11.63
C GLY A 114 -4.58 -6.26 10.21
N PRO A 115 -4.48 -7.60 10.07
CA PRO A 115 -4.45 -8.25 8.77
C PRO A 115 -5.66 -7.89 7.92
N ALA A 116 -5.46 -7.83 6.60
CA ALA A 116 -6.56 -7.54 5.67
C ALA A 116 -7.68 -8.59 5.81
N PHE A 117 -8.90 -8.09 5.90
CA PHE A 117 -10.11 -8.87 5.94
C PHE A 117 -10.37 -9.54 4.59
N VAL A 118 -10.57 -10.85 4.59
CA VAL A 118 -10.93 -11.60 3.39
C VAL A 118 -12.40 -11.33 3.09
N GLY A 119 -12.65 -10.45 2.12
CA GLY A 119 -13.98 -9.98 1.73
C GLY A 119 -13.97 -8.54 1.23
N THR A 120 -15.15 -7.95 1.19
CA THR A 120 -15.42 -6.57 0.74
C THR A 120 -15.28 -5.54 1.85
N ALA A 121 -15.19 -4.25 1.49
CA ALA A 121 -15.17 -3.15 2.44
C ALA A 121 -16.47 -3.07 3.25
N GLU A 122 -17.62 -3.39 2.66
CA GLU A 122 -18.91 -3.42 3.34
C GLU A 122 -18.98 -4.52 4.40
N GLU A 123 -18.42 -5.71 4.12
CA GLU A 123 -18.33 -6.81 5.08
C GLU A 123 -17.37 -6.50 6.23
N LEU A 124 -16.21 -5.89 5.95
CA LEU A 124 -15.31 -5.40 6.98
C LEU A 124 -16.02 -4.40 7.90
N ALA A 125 -16.73 -3.42 7.34
CA ALA A 125 -17.47 -2.44 8.13
C ALA A 125 -18.62 -3.06 8.95
N ALA A 126 -19.21 -4.16 8.48
CA ALA A 126 -20.17 -4.94 9.27
C ALA A 126 -19.48 -5.69 10.43
N TYR A 127 -18.34 -6.32 10.17
CA TYR A 127 -17.56 -7.04 11.16
C TYR A 127 -17.09 -6.12 12.30
N GLU A 128 -16.54 -4.95 11.99
CA GLU A 128 -16.07 -3.98 12.99
C GLU A 128 -17.20 -3.51 13.91
N ARG A 129 -18.36 -3.16 13.34
CA ARG A 129 -19.55 -2.78 14.12
C ARG A 129 -20.00 -3.86 15.12
N THR A 130 -19.81 -5.14 14.79
CA THR A 130 -20.15 -6.24 15.70
C THR A 130 -19.12 -6.46 16.81
N ARG A 131 -17.87 -6.03 16.62
CA ARG A 131 -16.84 -6.06 17.67
C ARG A 131 -16.99 -4.90 18.65
N ASP A 132 -17.34 -3.71 18.16
CA ASP A 132 -17.47 -2.51 19.00
C ASP A 132 -18.69 -2.53 19.93
N THR A 133 -19.66 -3.41 19.65
CA THR A 133 -20.87 -3.60 20.47
C THR A 133 -20.71 -4.67 21.56
N ARG A 134 -19.52 -5.28 21.70
CA ARG A 134 -19.18 -6.26 22.74
C ARG A 134 -18.25 -5.67 23.80
#